data_AF-A0A965KF67-F1
#
_entry.id   AF-A0A965KF67-F1
#
_cell.length_a   1.000
_cell.length_b   1.000
_cell.length_c   1.000
_cell.angle_alpha   90.00
_cell.angle_beta   90.00
_cell.angle_gamma   90.00
#
_symmetry.space_group_name_H-M   'P 1'
#
loop_
_entity.id
_entity.type
_entity.pdbx_description
1 polymer ?
#
loop_
_entity_poly.entity_id
_entity_poly.type
_entity_poly.pdbx_seq_one_letter_code
_entity_poly.pdbx_strand_id
1 'polypeptide(L)'
;MSQHADGGFLASKPYCCAASYVSKMSNYCGGCPYDPKDRTGPLACPLNALYWDFWLRHQDRFLNNPRIGMAVRQAANMAPAEQAAVRKKAAELRAGIEEL
;
A
#
# COMPACT_ATOMS: atom_id res chain seq x y z
N MET A 1 10.71 -11.01 9.77
CA MET A 1 10.17 -9.69 10.19
C MET A 1 9.59 -8.90 9.01
N SER A 2 10.40 -8.56 7.99
CA SER A 2 9.98 -7.70 6.87
C SER A 2 8.84 -8.29 6.02
N GLN A 3 9.03 -9.49 5.45
CA GLN A 3 8.07 -10.08 4.50
C GLN A 3 6.84 -10.73 5.14
N HIS A 4 6.85 -10.97 6.47
CA HIS A 4 5.76 -11.61 7.20
C HIS A 4 5.30 -12.98 6.61
N ALA A 5 6.22 -13.66 5.92
CA ALA A 5 5.99 -14.96 5.30
C ALA A 5 5.88 -16.10 6.33
N ASP A 6 6.39 -15.87 7.55
CA ASP A 6 6.32 -16.78 8.69
C ASP A 6 4.98 -16.76 9.43
N GLY A 7 3.96 -16.10 8.86
CA GLY A 7 2.63 -16.03 9.48
C GLY A 7 2.56 -15.16 10.73
N GLY A 8 3.63 -14.45 11.07
CA GLY A 8 3.72 -13.65 12.29
C GLY A 8 4.39 -14.35 13.47
N PHE A 9 5.14 -15.43 13.22
CA PHE A 9 6.00 -16.08 14.21
C PHE A 9 6.92 -15.08 14.93
N LEU A 10 7.62 -14.23 14.17
CA LEU A 10 8.51 -13.21 14.76
C LEU A 10 7.82 -11.87 15.05
N ALA A 11 6.79 -11.48 14.28
CA ALA A 11 6.18 -10.16 14.38
C ALA A 11 4.67 -10.20 14.12
N SER A 12 3.89 -9.62 15.02
CA SER A 12 2.42 -9.65 14.99
C SER A 12 1.74 -8.87 13.86
N LYS A 13 2.50 -8.13 13.05
CA LYS A 13 2.00 -7.43 11.86
C LYS A 13 3.07 -7.34 10.76
N PRO A 14 2.68 -7.29 9.48
CA PRO A 14 3.61 -6.98 8.39
C PRO A 14 4.14 -5.54 8.51
N TYR A 15 5.38 -5.34 8.08
CA TYR A 15 5.97 -4.02 7.94
C TYR A 15 5.80 -3.52 6.51
N CYS A 16 4.60 -3.00 6.22
CA CYS A 16 4.25 -2.32 4.98
C CYS A 16 3.79 -0.90 5.29
N CYS A 17 4.04 0.04 4.38
CA CYS A 17 3.65 1.44 4.55
C CYS A 17 3.33 2.10 3.20
N ALA A 18 2.51 3.15 3.26
CA ALA A 18 2.25 4.04 2.14
C ALA A 18 3.34 5.13 2.05
N ALA A 19 3.31 5.93 0.99
CA ALA A 19 4.26 7.03 0.78
C ALA A 19 4.24 8.06 1.91
N SER A 20 3.11 8.20 2.63
CA SER A 20 2.98 9.09 3.79
C SER A 20 3.99 8.78 4.91
N TYR A 21 4.35 7.52 5.12
CA TYR A 21 5.38 7.15 6.09
C TYR A 21 6.76 7.62 5.64
N VAL A 22 7.13 7.33 4.39
CA VAL A 22 8.41 7.74 3.81
C VAL A 22 8.54 9.26 3.81
N SER A 23 7.48 9.98 3.41
CA SER A 23 7.46 11.45 3.42
C SER A 23 7.61 12.03 4.82
N LYS A 24 7.09 11.37 5.86
CA LYS A 24 7.22 11.84 7.25
C LYS A 24 8.61 11.55 7.83
N MET A 25 9.21 10.44 7.42
CA MET A 25 10.45 9.91 8.01
C MET A 25 11.71 10.26 7.21
N SER A 26 11.58 10.97 6.09
CA SER A 26 12.70 11.32 5.21
C SER A 26 12.47 12.64 4.49
N ASN A 27 13.48 13.08 3.73
CA ASN A 27 13.41 14.23 2.83
C ASN A 27 13.31 13.83 1.34
N TYR A 28 13.19 12.53 1.02
CA TYR A 28 13.22 12.03 -0.37
C TYR A 28 12.09 12.58 -1.23
N CYS A 29 10.92 12.84 -0.64
CA CYS A 29 9.76 13.33 -1.39
C CYS A 29 9.92 14.76 -1.90
N GLY A 30 10.88 15.56 -1.38
CA GLY A 30 11.01 16.98 -1.74
C GLY A 30 11.42 17.26 -3.18
N GLY A 31 12.08 16.30 -3.85
CA GLY A 31 12.47 16.38 -5.26
C GLY A 31 12.06 15.16 -6.07
N CYS A 32 11.17 14.32 -5.53
CA CYS A 32 10.68 13.13 -6.21
C CYS A 32 9.68 13.53 -7.31
N PRO A 33 9.74 12.95 -8.52
CA PRO A 33 8.76 13.23 -9.57
C PRO A 33 7.35 12.72 -9.22
N TYR A 34 7.25 11.82 -8.24
CA TYR A 34 6.00 11.26 -7.78
C TYR A 34 5.40 12.04 -6.60
N ASP A 35 4.09 12.25 -6.62
CA ASP A 35 3.33 12.84 -5.53
C ASP A 35 3.04 11.79 -4.42
N PRO A 36 3.55 11.98 -3.18
CA PRO A 36 3.27 11.07 -2.07
C PRO A 36 1.83 11.15 -1.55
N LYS A 37 1.03 12.14 -1.94
CA LYS A 37 -0.37 12.32 -1.51
C LYS A 37 -1.37 11.67 -2.46
N ASP A 38 -1.02 11.50 -3.73
CA ASP A 38 -1.87 10.87 -4.74
C ASP A 38 -1.75 9.33 -4.67
N ARG A 39 -2.89 8.64 -4.81
CA ARG A 39 -2.98 7.17 -4.76
C ARG A 39 -2.94 6.51 -6.13
N THR A 40 -3.50 7.15 -7.17
CA THR A 40 -3.78 6.47 -8.46
C THR A 40 -3.55 7.33 -9.70
N GLY A 41 -3.36 8.64 -9.57
CA GLY A 41 -3.10 9.49 -10.71
C GLY A 41 -1.76 9.21 -11.41
N PRO A 42 -1.48 9.93 -12.52
CA PRO A 42 -0.32 9.65 -13.36
C PRO A 42 1.02 9.72 -12.61
N LEU A 43 1.14 10.70 -11.70
CA LEU A 43 2.33 10.91 -10.87
C LEU A 43 2.17 10.34 -9.46
N ALA A 44 1.16 9.52 -9.17
CA ALA A 44 0.99 8.94 -7.85
C ALA A 44 2.20 8.09 -7.45
N CYS A 45 2.70 8.28 -6.23
CA CYS A 45 3.79 7.45 -5.70
C CYS A 45 3.42 5.96 -5.74
N PRO A 46 4.25 5.09 -6.37
CA PRO A 46 3.97 3.67 -6.50
C PRO A 46 3.64 2.96 -5.17
N LEU A 47 4.26 3.41 -4.06
CA LEU A 47 3.99 2.89 -2.73
C LEU A 47 2.52 2.99 -2.32
N ASN A 48 1.81 4.03 -2.74
CA ASN A 48 0.41 4.24 -2.35
C ASN A 48 -0.50 3.17 -2.98
N ALA A 49 -0.43 2.99 -4.30
CA ALA A 49 -1.23 1.98 -4.99
C ALA A 49 -0.89 0.56 -4.48
N LEU A 50 0.40 0.24 -4.35
CA LEU A 50 0.84 -1.07 -3.87
C LEU A 50 0.43 -1.34 -2.41
N TYR A 51 0.47 -0.35 -1.53
CA TYR A 51 0.05 -0.47 -0.13
C TYR A 51 -1.44 -0.75 0.00
N TRP A 52 -2.29 0.00 -0.71
CA TRP A 52 -3.73 -0.20 -0.63
C TRP A 52 -4.16 -1.50 -1.29
N ASP A 53 -3.56 -1.84 -2.44
CA ASP A 53 -3.78 -3.12 -3.11
C ASP A 53 -3.34 -4.32 -2.26
N PHE A 54 -2.26 -4.20 -1.47
CA PHE A 54 -1.86 -5.23 -0.50
C PHE A 54 -2.97 -5.53 0.51
N TRP A 55 -3.61 -4.50 1.07
CA TRP A 55 -4.72 -4.70 2.00
C TRP A 55 -5.96 -5.27 1.33
N LEU A 56 -6.29 -4.83 0.11
CA LEU A 56 -7.41 -5.37 -0.65
C LEU A 56 -7.21 -6.85 -1.00
N ARG A 57 -6.00 -7.26 -1.39
CA ARG A 57 -5.69 -8.66 -1.75
C ARG A 57 -5.59 -9.61 -0.57
N HIS A 58 -5.23 -9.10 0.61
CA HIS A 58 -5.03 -9.90 1.82
C HIS A 58 -6.04 -9.57 2.93
N GLN A 59 -7.19 -9.01 2.55
CA GLN A 59 -8.23 -8.59 3.48
C GLN A 59 -8.64 -9.71 4.42
N ASP A 60 -8.97 -10.89 3.89
CA ASP A 60 -9.44 -12.03 4.69
C ASP A 60 -8.43 -12.47 5.75
N ARG A 61 -7.13 -12.37 5.43
CA ARG A 61 -6.06 -12.73 6.35
C ARG A 61 -5.88 -11.71 7.48
N PHE A 62 -6.07 -10.43 7.19
CA PHE A 62 -5.63 -9.35 8.09
C PHE A 62 -6.77 -8.55 8.73
N LEU A 63 -8.02 -8.72 8.28
CA LEU A 63 -9.17 -7.97 8.79
C LEU A 63 -9.33 -8.08 10.31
N ASN A 64 -9.11 -9.28 10.84
CA ASN A 64 -9.25 -9.59 12.26
C ASN A 64 -7.98 -9.33 13.09
N ASN A 65 -6.89 -8.85 12.47
CA ASN A 65 -5.67 -8.54 13.21
C ASN A 65 -5.87 -7.23 13.99
N PRO A 66 -5.72 -7.22 15.34
CA PRO A 66 -6.06 -6.07 16.18
C PRO A 66 -5.18 -4.83 15.92
N ARG A 67 -3.98 -5.00 15.36
CA ARG A 67 -3.03 -3.88 15.14
C ARG A 67 -3.19 -3.19 13.79
N ILE A 68 -3.78 -3.88 12.80
CA ILE A 68 -3.83 -3.40 11.41
C ILE A 68 -5.22 -3.50 10.78
N GLY A 69 -6.19 -4.12 11.45
CA GLY A 69 -7.55 -4.30 10.92
C GLY A 69 -8.27 -2.99 10.62
N MET A 70 -7.85 -1.86 11.21
CA MET A 70 -8.35 -0.53 10.81
C MET A 70 -7.92 -0.14 9.39
N ALA A 71 -6.66 -0.37 9.02
CA ALA A 71 -6.16 -0.07 7.67
C ALA A 71 -6.84 -0.96 6.62
N VAL A 72 -7.05 -2.24 6.96
CA VAL A 72 -7.79 -3.19 6.12
C VAL A 72 -9.23 -2.75 5.91
N ARG A 73 -9.93 -2.34 6.97
CA ARG A 73 -11.28 -1.79 6.88
C ARG A 73 -11.34 -0.51 6.05
N GLN A 74 -10.35 0.36 6.19
CA GLN A 74 -10.27 1.58 5.38
C GLN A 74 -10.14 1.25 3.89
N ALA A 75 -9.32 0.27 3.52
CA ALA A 75 -9.22 -0.21 2.15
C ALA A 75 -10.55 -0.81 1.65
N ALA A 76 -11.18 -1.67 2.46
CA ALA A 76 -12.44 -2.31 2.13
C ALA A 76 -13.63 -1.33 1.97
N ASN A 77 -13.59 -0.20 2.68
CA ASN A 77 -14.63 0.82 2.65
C ASN A 77 -14.42 1.90 1.57
N MET A 78 -13.33 1.84 0.80
CA MET A 78 -13.16 2.70 -0.37
C MET A 78 -14.30 2.48 -1.36
N ALA A 79 -14.68 3.52 -2.10
CA ALA A 79 -15.69 3.38 -3.14
C ALA A 79 -15.27 2.29 -4.15
N PRO A 80 -16.19 1.48 -4.71
CA PRO A 80 -15.83 0.41 -5.63
C PRO A 80 -14.96 0.88 -6.82
N ALA A 81 -15.23 2.09 -7.34
CA ALA A 81 -14.42 2.71 -8.38
C ALA A 81 -12.98 3.01 -7.92
N GLU A 82 -12.80 3.45 -6.68
CA GLU A 82 -11.47 3.71 -6.09
C GLU A 82 -10.71 2.39 -5.88
N GLN A 83 -11.38 1.35 -5.37
CA GLN A 83 -10.76 0.01 -5.24
C GLN A 83 -10.31 -0.54 -6.60
N ALA A 84 -11.15 -0.38 -7.64
CA ALA A 84 -10.82 -0.79 -9.00
C ALA A 84 -9.61 0.00 -9.55
N ALA A 85 -9.58 1.33 -9.33
CA ALA A 85 -8.46 2.18 -9.74
C ALA A 85 -7.14 1.79 -9.04
N VAL A 86 -7.18 1.53 -7.73
CA VAL A 86 -6.02 1.07 -6.94
C VAL A 86 -5.50 -0.27 -7.47
N ARG A 87 -6.40 -1.26 -7.67
CA ARG A 87 -6.01 -2.58 -8.19
C ARG A 87 -5.43 -2.49 -9.60
N LYS A 88 -6.04 -1.67 -10.47
CA LYS A 88 -5.55 -1.42 -11.83
C LYS A 88 -4.15 -0.80 -11.80
N LYS A 89 -3.96 0.30 -11.07
CA LYS A 89 -2.65 0.97 -10.95
C LYS A 89 -1.60 0.04 -10.37
N ALA A 90 -1.93 -0.74 -9.34
CA ALA A 90 -1.00 -1.69 -8.74
C ALA A 90 -0.62 -2.84 -9.69
N ALA A 91 -1.54 -3.28 -10.56
CA ALA A 91 -1.25 -4.26 -11.61
C ALA A 91 -0.32 -3.68 -12.69
N GLU A 92 -0.57 -2.45 -13.15
CA GLU A 92 0.32 -1.74 -14.09
C GLU A 92 1.73 -1.58 -13.53
N LEU A 93 1.85 -1.13 -12.27
CA LEU A 93 3.13 -0.99 -11.58
C LEU A 93 3.89 -2.31 -11.42
N ARG A 94 3.19 -3.42 -11.17
CA ARG A 94 3.82 -4.75 -11.10
C ARG A 94 4.29 -5.25 -12.46
N ALA A 95 3.57 -4.93 -13.53
CA ALA A 95 3.93 -5.32 -14.88
C ALA A 95 5.15 -4.54 -15.41
N GLY A 96 5.28 -3.27 -15.04
CA GLY A 96 6.39 -2.39 -15.43
C GLY A 96 7.37 -2.06 -14.31
N ILE A 97 7.56 -2.95 -13.33
CA ILE A 97 8.32 -2.62 -12.10
C ILE A 97 9.79 -2.27 -12.37
N GLU A 98 10.35 -2.81 -13.45
CA GLU A 98 11.73 -2.56 -13.89
C GLU A 98 11.90 -1.19 -14.58
N GLU A 99 10.81 -0.47 -14.86
CA GLU A 99 10.79 0.79 -15.61
C GLU A 99 10.47 2.01 -14.72
N LEU A 100 10.40 1.82 -13.39
CA LEU A 100 9.98 2.84 -12.41
C LEU A 100 11.00 3.93 -12.08
#